data_AF-A0A0J1IIM7-F1
#
_entry.id   AF-A0A0J1IIM7-F1
#
_cell.length_a   1.000
_cell.length_b   1.000
_cell.length_c   1.000
_cell.angle_alpha   90.00
_cell.angle_beta   90.00
_cell.angle_gamma   90.00
#
_symmetry.space_group_name_H-M   'P 1'
#
loop_
_entity.id
_entity.type
_entity.pdbx_description
1 polymer ?
#
loop_
_entity_poly.entity_id
_entity_poly.type
_entity_poly.pdbx_seq_one_letter_code
_entity_poly.pdbx_strand_id
1 'polypeptide(L)'
;MYDLADYRSLKNRKHVQDSPVGILDVIESDYPCQYSLLLDNQSLMATLFSKEEWIDILTKSRNSYKDHIQRLDLSREIMVRKI
;
A
#
# COMPACT_ATOMS: atom_id res chain seq x y z
N MET A 1 -0.39 17.08 -9.15
CA MET A 1 -0.18 16.39 -7.85
C MET A 1 -1.41 15.53 -7.65
N TYR A 2 -1.27 14.21 -7.49
CA TYR A 2 -2.43 13.35 -7.25
C TYR A 2 -2.91 13.55 -5.81
N ASP A 3 -4.21 13.76 -5.63
CA ASP A 3 -4.89 13.92 -4.35
C ASP A 3 -5.30 12.53 -3.80
N LEU A 4 -5.48 12.41 -2.48
CA LEU A 4 -6.07 11.25 -1.80
C LEU A 4 -7.42 10.82 -2.43
N ALA A 5 -8.22 11.76 -2.91
CA ALA A 5 -9.45 11.48 -3.66
C ALA A 5 -9.17 10.73 -4.98
N ASP A 6 -8.10 11.09 -5.68
CA ASP A 6 -7.66 10.39 -6.88
C ASP A 6 -7.18 8.98 -6.56
N TYR A 7 -6.45 8.81 -5.45
CA TYR A 7 -5.99 7.51 -4.98
C TYR A 7 -7.17 6.56 -4.69
N ARG A 8 -8.23 7.04 -4.03
CA ARG A 8 -9.42 6.24 -3.75
C ARG A 8 -10.16 5.84 -5.02
N SER A 9 -10.26 6.77 -5.98
CA SER A 9 -10.84 6.51 -7.31
C SER A 9 -10.04 5.46 -8.09
N LEU A 10 -8.71 5.52 -8.02
CA LEU A 10 -7.80 4.53 -8.62
C LEU A 10 -7.91 3.16 -7.95
N LYS A 11 -7.96 3.11 -6.61
CA LYS A 11 -8.13 1.89 -5.82
C LYS A 11 -9.42 1.15 -6.18
N ASN A 12 -10.54 1.88 -6.29
CA ASN A 12 -11.83 1.30 -6.65
C ASN A 12 -11.91 0.81 -8.11
N ARG A 13 -11.08 1.36 -9.01
CA ARG A 13 -11.08 1.00 -10.44
C ARG A 13 -10.13 -0.14 -10.81
N LYS A 14 -9.18 -0.48 -9.95
CA LYS A 14 -8.14 -1.49 -10.21
C LYS A 14 -7.93 -2.37 -8.98
N HIS A 15 -8.95 -3.11 -8.58
CA HIS A 15 -8.73 -4.26 -7.72
C HIS A 15 -8.21 -5.43 -8.58
N VAL A 16 -6.96 -5.30 -9.05
CA VAL A 16 -6.19 -6.47 -9.43
C VAL A 16 -5.86 -7.13 -8.10
N GLN A 17 -6.44 -8.30 -7.80
CA GLN A 17 -6.24 -9.04 -6.55
C GLN A 17 -4.75 -9.25 -6.18
N ASP A 18 -3.83 -9.04 -7.12
CA ASP A 18 -2.40 -9.21 -6.93
C ASP A 18 -1.60 -7.91 -6.66
N SER A 19 -2.20 -6.72 -6.69
CA SER A 19 -1.43 -5.49 -6.48
C SER A 19 -0.84 -5.41 -5.06
N PRO A 20 0.43 -4.97 -4.90
CA PRO A 20 1.05 -4.86 -3.59
C PRO A 20 0.37 -3.76 -2.76
N VAL A 21 0.35 -3.98 -1.45
CA VAL A 21 -0.25 -3.09 -0.45
C VAL A 21 0.61 -1.83 -0.28
N GLY A 22 0.04 -0.67 -0.57
CA GLY A 22 0.70 0.63 -0.42
C GLY A 22 0.68 1.17 1.01
N ILE A 23 1.42 2.25 1.25
CA ILE A 23 1.48 2.91 2.56
C ILE A 23 0.09 3.33 3.04
N LEU A 24 -0.73 3.92 2.15
CA LEU A 24 -2.09 4.33 2.48
C LEU A 24 -3.02 3.15 2.75
N ASP A 25 -2.79 2.00 2.09
CA ASP A 25 -3.57 0.79 2.36
C ASP A 25 -3.27 0.24 3.76
N VAL A 26 -1.99 0.24 4.19
CA VAL A 26 -1.60 -0.16 5.55
C VAL A 26 -2.18 0.80 6.58
N ILE A 27 -2.16 2.11 6.31
CA ILE A 27 -2.73 3.10 7.24
C ILE A 27 -4.25 2.96 7.33
N GLU A 28 -4.95 2.74 6.21
CA GLU A 28 -6.40 2.54 6.19
C GLU A 28 -6.80 1.29 6.98
N SER A 29 -6.03 0.19 6.90
CA SER A 29 -6.34 -1.05 7.61
C SER A 29 -5.98 -1.01 9.08
N ASP A 30 -4.78 -0.53 9.42
CA ASP A 30 -4.19 -0.71 10.75
C ASP A 30 -4.40 0.52 11.64
N TYR A 31 -4.61 1.70 11.04
CA TYR A 31 -4.74 2.98 11.74
C TYR A 31 -5.94 3.80 11.20
N PRO A 32 -7.18 3.27 11.26
CA PRO A 32 -8.33 3.88 10.59
C PRO A 32 -8.68 5.28 11.12
N CYS A 33 -8.42 5.56 12.40
CA CYS A 33 -8.62 6.89 12.98
C CYS A 33 -7.66 7.92 12.38
N GLN A 34 -6.38 7.59 12.30
CA GLN A 34 -5.34 8.43 11.71
C GLN A 34 -5.58 8.60 10.21
N TYR A 35 -6.05 7.55 9.53
CA TYR A 35 -6.45 7.62 8.12
C TYR A 35 -7.56 8.65 7.91
N SER A 36 -8.59 8.67 8.77
CA SER A 36 -9.67 9.68 8.70
C SER A 36 -9.13 11.10 8.87
N LEU A 37 -8.23 11.34 9.83
CA LEU A 37 -7.61 12.64 10.04
C LEU A 37 -6.78 13.12 8.83
N LEU A 38 -6.15 12.17 8.14
CA LEU A 38 -5.38 12.39 6.92
C LEU A 38 -6.30 12.80 5.75
N LEU A 39 -7.47 12.15 5.62
CA LEU A 39 -8.47 12.48 4.60
C LEU A 39 -9.12 13.85 4.83
N ASP A 40 -9.40 14.20 6.08
CA ASP A 40 -10.01 15.48 6.42
C ASP A 40 -9.00 16.64 6.37
N ASN A 41 -7.75 16.37 5.97
CA ASN A 41 -6.65 17.34 5.94
C ASN A 41 -6.39 18.02 7.30
N GLN A 42 -6.82 17.37 8.38
CA GLN A 42 -6.78 17.91 9.75
C GLN A 42 -5.40 17.77 10.40
N SER A 43 -4.51 16.95 9.84
CA SER A 43 -3.15 16.78 10.33
C SER A 43 -2.16 16.46 9.20
N LEU A 44 -0.92 16.91 9.36
CA LEU A 44 0.18 16.49 8.50
C LEU A 44 0.47 15.00 8.71
N MET A 45 0.58 14.25 7.63
CA MET A 45 0.87 12.80 7.67
C MET A 45 2.08 12.46 8.54
N ALA A 46 3.13 13.28 8.48
CA ALA A 46 4.36 13.09 9.25
C ALA A 46 4.18 13.14 10.78
N THR A 47 3.15 13.83 11.28
CA THR A 47 2.93 14.02 12.73
C THR A 47 1.90 13.04 13.31
N LEU A 48 1.20 12.27 12.47
CA LEU A 48 0.15 11.35 12.90
C LEU A 48 0.67 10.05 13.51
N PHE A 49 1.95 9.75 13.29
CA PHE A 49 2.56 8.49 13.68
C PHE A 49 3.88 8.74 14.41
N SER A 50 4.13 7.95 15.44
CA SER A 50 5.44 7.80 16.05
C SER A 50 6.46 7.22 15.07
N LYS A 51 7.75 7.25 15.44
CA LYS A 51 8.82 6.70 14.60
C LYS A 51 8.67 5.18 14.44
N GLU A 52 8.26 4.52 15.51
CA GLU A 52 8.05 3.08 15.59
C GLU A 52 6.88 2.66 14.69
N GLU A 53 5.76 3.39 14.73
CA GLU A 53 4.63 3.18 13.83
C GLU A 53 5.02 3.42 12.36
N TRP A 54 5.83 4.45 12.08
CA TRP A 54 6.36 4.67 10.74
C TRP A 54 7.22 3.50 10.23
N ILE A 55 8.09 2.95 11.09
CA ILE A 55 8.91 1.79 10.74
C ILE A 55 8.02 0.59 10.43
N ASP A 56 6.97 0.34 11.22
CA ASP A 56 6.03 -0.75 10.99
C ASP A 56 5.27 -0.58 9.66
N ILE A 57 4.68 0.59 9.43
CA ILE A 57 3.94 0.93 8.20
C ILE A 57 4.82 0.70 6.96
N LEU A 58 6.04 1.23 6.98
CA LEU A 58 6.97 1.12 5.86
C LEU A 58 7.43 -0.33 5.66
N THR A 59 7.64 -1.07 6.74
CA THR A 59 8.05 -2.48 6.68
C THR A 59 6.96 -3.35 6.05
N LYS A 60 5.70 -3.17 6.47
CA LYS A 60 4.55 -3.91 5.91
C LYS A 60 4.37 -3.63 4.42
N SER A 61 4.38 -2.36 4.01
CA SER A 61 4.26 -2.02 2.59
C SER A 61 5.44 -2.57 1.78
N ARG A 62 6.67 -2.42 2.27
CA ARG A 62 7.86 -2.96 1.61
C ARG A 62 7.81 -4.48 1.45
N ASN A 63 7.38 -5.21 2.47
CA ASN A 63 7.25 -6.67 2.41
C ASN A 63 6.19 -7.09 1.39
N SER A 64 5.06 -6.40 1.33
CA SER A 64 4.03 -6.66 0.31
C SER A 64 4.56 -6.49 -1.12
N TYR A 65 5.35 -5.44 -1.37
CA TYR A 65 6.03 -5.24 -2.66
C TYR A 65 7.04 -6.35 -2.97
N LYS A 66 7.84 -6.75 -1.97
CA LYS A 66 8.80 -7.85 -2.13
C LYS A 66 8.09 -9.14 -2.52
N ASP A 67 7.01 -9.49 -1.83
CA ASP A 67 6.24 -10.70 -2.11
C ASP A 67 5.59 -10.65 -3.49
N HIS A 68 5.09 -9.47 -3.90
CA HIS A 68 4.54 -9.27 -5.24
C HIS A 68 5.57 -9.50 -6.35
N ILE A 69 6.79 -8.94 -6.20
CA ILE A 69 7.89 -9.14 -7.16
C ILE A 69 8.27 -10.63 -7.23
N GLN A 70 8.38 -11.31 -6.09
CA GLN A 70 8.67 -12.75 -6.05
C GLN A 70 7.61 -13.58 -6.78
N ARG A 71 6.32 -13.24 -6.64
CA ARG A 71 5.24 -13.90 -7.39
C ARG A 71 5.34 -13.67 -8.89
N LEU A 72 5.71 -12.46 -9.33
CA LEU A 72 5.91 -12.16 -10.75
C LEU A 72 7.08 -12.95 -11.34
N ASP A 73 8.19 -13.05 -10.62
CA ASP A 73 9.36 -13.81 -11.06
C ASP A 73 9.05 -15.31 -11.15
N LEU A 74 8.40 -15.88 -10.14
CA LEU A 74 7.95 -17.28 -10.16
C LEU A 74 7.00 -17.56 -11.33
N SER A 75 6.07 -16.65 -11.60
CA SER A 75 5.11 -16.78 -12.71
C SER A 75 5.81 -16.77 -14.07
N ARG A 76 6.87 -15.98 -14.22
CA ARG A 76 7.72 -15.97 -15.44
C ARG A 76 8.46 -17.28 -15.61
N GLU A 77 9.07 -17.81 -14.55
CA GLU A 77 9.79 -19.08 -14.61
C GLU A 77 8.87 -20.26 -15.00
N ILE A 78 7.66 -20.32 -14.44
CA ILE A 78 6.67 -21.35 -14.78
C ILE A 78 6.26 -21.26 -16.26
N MET A 79 6.09 -20.05 -16.79
CA MET A 79 5.77 -19.86 -18.21
C MET A 79 6.90 -20.33 -19.13
N VAL A 80 8.15 -20.01 -18.79
CA VAL A 80 9.31 -20.42 -19.59
C VAL A 80 9.51 -21.93 -19.60
N ARG A 81 9.21 -22.63 -18.49
CA ARG A 81 9.36 -24.10 -18.39
C ARG A 81 8.23 -24.91 -19.06
N LYS A 82 7.15 -24.26 -19.50
CA LYS A 82 6.01 -24.91 -20.17
C LYS A 82 6.10 -24.89 -21.71
N ILE A 83 7.16 -24.27 -22.26
CA ILE A 83 7.49 -24.21 -23.69
C ILE A 83 8.61 -25.21 -23.96
#